data_AF-A0AAJ3RDC5-F1
#
_entry.id   AF-A0AAJ3RDC5-F1
#
_cell.length_a   1.000
_cell.length_b   1.000
_cell.length_c   1.000
_cell.angle_alpha   90.00
_cell.angle_beta   90.00
_cell.angle_gamma   90.00
#
_symmetry.space_group_name_H-M   'P 1'
#
loop_
_entity.id
_entity.type
_entity.pdbx_description
1 polymer ?
#
loop_
_entity_poly.entity_id
_entity_poly.type
_entity_poly.pdbx_seq_one_letter_code
_entity_poly.pdbx_strand_id
1 'polypeptide(L)'
;MKAKDLIELNNKKRKLLAEENEAAYGDMLVYIRLANIPEQQVEELLLEILDHLLDAQEEKKNAYDIFGTDLQAYCDEIITALPKQNIWQKIATPAFMSSYLLAIFFAINSLVAFILPFFSDNKRFQFVQINFIYVFVIIIAIHLAIRFVFDFIKGDLFNNHMGNWKRITRFIYQQSPWFILIVISLFFIDRPFIKYQLSPWIGSLLAITFYFFYKIFYRRVNF
;
A
#
# COMPACT_ATOMS: atom_id res chain seq x y z
N MET A 1 11.14 -3.39 22.15
CA MET A 1 12.03 -2.53 21.34
C MET A 1 11.16 -1.74 20.36
N LYS A 2 11.61 -0.61 19.81
CA LYS A 2 10.84 0.05 18.74
C LYS A 2 11.08 -0.67 17.41
N ALA A 3 10.14 -0.58 16.46
CA ALA A 3 10.26 -1.20 15.14
C ALA A 3 11.61 -0.88 14.46
N LYS A 4 12.06 0.37 14.54
CA LYS A 4 13.36 0.80 14.01
C LYS A 4 14.56 0.03 14.60
N ASP A 5 14.54 -0.26 15.89
CA ASP A 5 15.61 -1.02 16.55
C ASP A 5 15.61 -2.48 16.09
N LEU A 6 14.41 -3.05 15.88
CA LEU A 6 14.23 -4.40 15.34
C LEU A 6 14.75 -4.50 13.90
N ILE A 7 14.47 -3.51 13.05
CA ILE A 7 14.99 -3.44 11.67
C ILE A 7 16.51 -3.40 11.67
N GLU A 8 17.12 -2.58 12.55
CA GLU A 8 18.58 -2.51 12.64
C GLU A 8 19.18 -3.84 13.10
N LEU A 9 18.57 -4.47 14.10
CA LEU A 9 18.99 -5.79 14.58
C LEU A 9 18.87 -6.85 13.49
N ASN A 10 17.75 -6.85 12.76
CA ASN A 10 17.47 -7.75 11.65
C ASN A 10 18.54 -7.65 10.57
N ASN A 11 18.85 -6.42 10.14
CA ASN A 11 19.88 -6.16 9.13
C ASN A 11 21.28 -6.56 9.60
N LYS A 12 21.58 -6.49 10.90
CA LYS A 12 22.86 -6.96 11.46
C LYS A 12 22.93 -8.49 11.45
N LYS A 13 21.90 -9.18 11.95
CA LYS A 13 21.85 -10.64 12.01
C LYS A 13 21.80 -11.29 10.63
N ARG A 14 21.11 -10.68 9.67
CA ARG A 14 21.01 -11.20 8.29
C ARG A 14 22.38 -11.40 7.64
N LYS A 15 23.37 -10.55 7.95
CA LYS A 15 24.74 -10.65 7.42
C LYS A 15 25.50 -11.89 7.92
N LEU A 16 24.97 -12.60 8.90
CA LEU A 16 25.56 -13.83 9.45
C LEU A 16 25.05 -15.08 8.72
N LEU A 17 24.03 -14.95 7.85
CA LEU A 17 23.52 -16.06 7.06
C LEU A 17 24.51 -16.45 5.96
N ALA A 18 24.55 -17.74 5.66
CA ALA A 18 25.14 -18.26 4.44
C ALA A 18 24.31 -17.83 3.22
N GLU A 19 24.93 -17.77 2.05
CA GLU A 19 24.33 -17.25 0.81
C GLU A 19 22.97 -17.89 0.46
N GLU A 20 22.85 -19.22 0.59
CA GLU A 20 21.61 -19.95 0.33
C GLU A 20 20.49 -19.54 1.29
N ASN A 21 20.79 -19.48 2.59
CA ASN A 21 19.85 -19.08 3.63
C ASN A 21 19.49 -17.60 3.53
N GLU A 22 20.44 -16.74 3.13
CA GLU A 22 20.19 -15.33 2.92
C GLU A 22 19.23 -15.10 1.76
N ALA A 23 19.36 -15.86 0.67
CA ALA A 23 18.45 -15.78 -0.47
C ALA A 23 17.02 -16.19 -0.07
N ALA A 24 16.86 -17.34 0.59
CA ALA A 24 15.56 -17.81 1.08
C ALA A 24 14.93 -16.82 2.08
N TYR A 25 15.71 -16.35 3.05
CA TYR A 25 15.26 -15.36 4.02
C TYR A 25 14.88 -14.02 3.37
N GLY A 26 15.63 -13.61 2.34
CA GLY A 26 15.35 -12.40 1.58
C GLY A 26 13.95 -12.38 0.98
N ASP A 27 13.53 -13.50 0.40
CA ASP A 27 12.19 -13.64 -0.17
C ASP A 27 11.11 -13.61 0.90
N MET A 28 11.31 -14.35 2.01
CA MET A 28 10.39 -14.34 3.17
C MET A 28 10.25 -12.92 3.75
N LEU A 29 11.36 -12.21 3.87
CA LEU A 29 11.40 -10.84 4.39
C LEU A 29 10.59 -9.88 3.53
N VAL A 30 10.72 -9.94 2.20
CA VAL A 30 9.90 -9.11 1.30
C VAL A 30 8.43 -9.53 1.38
N TYR A 31 8.14 -10.84 1.39
CA TYR A 31 6.77 -11.35 1.43
C TYR A 31 6.01 -10.91 2.68
N ILE A 32 6.63 -11.06 3.85
CA ILE A 32 6.03 -10.72 5.15
C ILE A 32 5.90 -9.20 5.31
N ARG A 33 6.88 -8.39 4.86
CA ARG A 33 6.76 -6.92 4.88
C ARG A 33 5.67 -6.37 3.97
N LEU A 34 5.33 -7.08 2.90
CA LEU A 34 4.20 -6.75 2.04
C LEU A 34 2.85 -7.27 2.59
N ALA A 35 2.85 -7.92 3.75
CA ALA A 35 1.62 -8.32 4.43
C ALA A 35 1.01 -7.10 5.16
N ASN A 36 -0.32 -7.06 5.23
CA ASN A 36 -1.02 -5.98 5.93
C ASN A 36 -1.04 -6.28 7.44
N ILE A 37 0.12 -6.17 8.09
CA ILE A 37 0.40 -6.49 9.51
C ILE A 37 1.15 -5.31 10.14
N PRO A 38 1.07 -5.08 11.47
CA PRO A 38 1.88 -4.04 12.11
C PRO A 38 3.40 -4.23 11.92
N GLU A 39 4.14 -3.17 11.58
CA GLU A 39 5.60 -3.23 11.33
C GLU A 39 6.33 -3.87 12.51
N GLN A 40 5.99 -3.48 13.74
CA GLN A 40 6.62 -4.08 14.92
C GLN A 40 6.42 -5.61 14.95
N GLN A 41 5.22 -6.11 14.67
CA GLN A 41 4.94 -7.55 14.65
C GLN A 41 5.65 -8.25 13.48
N VAL A 42 5.73 -7.58 12.33
CA VAL A 42 6.48 -8.06 11.17
C VAL A 42 7.95 -8.24 11.53
N GLU A 43 8.58 -7.21 12.13
CA GLU A 43 10.01 -7.24 12.43
C GLU A 43 10.34 -8.18 13.60
N GLU A 44 9.44 -8.33 14.58
CA GLU A 44 9.54 -9.35 15.63
C GLU A 44 9.51 -10.76 15.03
N LEU A 45 8.53 -11.04 14.16
CA LEU A 45 8.43 -12.33 13.48
C LEU A 45 9.64 -12.62 12.60
N LEU A 46 10.10 -11.62 11.83
CA LEU A 46 11.26 -11.77 10.96
C LEU A 46 12.55 -12.03 11.73
N LEU A 47 12.69 -11.47 12.93
CA LEU A 47 13.80 -11.77 13.82
C LEU A 47 13.72 -13.19 14.38
N GLU A 48 12.53 -13.66 14.75
CA GLU A 48 12.33 -15.04 15.21
C GLU A 48 12.70 -16.06 14.12
N ILE A 49 12.21 -15.86 12.88
CA ILE A 49 12.57 -16.69 11.72
C ILE A 49 14.08 -16.67 11.50
N LEU A 50 14.69 -15.49 11.59
CA LEU A 50 16.13 -15.31 11.38
C LEU A 50 16.96 -16.04 12.44
N ASP A 51 16.52 -16.02 13.70
CA ASP A 51 17.20 -16.69 14.80
C ASP A 51 17.12 -18.20 14.66
N HIS A 52 15.93 -18.75 14.36
CA HIS A 52 15.79 -20.18 14.06
C HIS A 52 16.65 -20.62 12.86
N LEU A 53 16.78 -19.77 11.85
CA LEU A 53 17.60 -20.06 10.68
C LEU A 53 19.10 -20.04 10.99
N LEU A 54 19.55 -19.12 11.85
CA LEU A 54 20.95 -19.06 12.30
C LEU A 54 21.32 -20.28 13.14
N ASP A 55 20.47 -20.68 14.09
CA ASP A 55 20.70 -21.87 14.93
C ASP A 55 20.83 -23.13 14.07
N ALA A 56 19.93 -23.30 13.10
CA ALA A 56 19.95 -24.44 12.21
C ALA A 56 21.14 -24.43 11.22
N GLN A 57 21.65 -23.25 10.86
CA GLN A 57 22.86 -23.13 10.05
C GLN A 57 24.09 -23.67 10.79
N GLU A 58 24.16 -23.56 12.13
CA GLU A 58 25.22 -24.20 12.94
C GLU A 58 25.18 -25.73 12.82
N GLU A 59 23.98 -26.29 12.65
CA GLU A 59 23.75 -27.71 12.38
C GLU A 59 23.87 -28.10 10.90
N LYS A 60 24.31 -27.16 10.03
CA LYS A 60 24.40 -27.33 8.56
C LYS A 60 23.06 -27.62 7.87
N LYS A 61 21.96 -27.16 8.44
CA LYS A 61 20.62 -27.19 7.82
C LYS A 61 20.34 -25.86 7.12
N ASN A 62 19.56 -25.92 6.04
CA ASN A 62 19.11 -24.73 5.32
C ASN A 62 17.64 -24.37 5.65
N ALA A 63 17.15 -23.25 5.12
CA ALA A 63 15.78 -22.79 5.32
C ALA A 63 14.72 -23.83 4.92
N TYR A 64 14.96 -24.59 3.85
CA TYR A 64 14.02 -25.59 3.34
C TYR A 64 13.94 -26.84 4.23
N ASP A 65 15.02 -27.16 4.95
CA ASP A 65 15.05 -28.26 5.91
C ASP A 65 14.20 -27.98 7.16
N ILE A 66 14.07 -26.70 7.55
CA ILE A 66 13.43 -26.29 8.81
C ILE A 66 12.00 -25.83 8.57
N PHE A 67 11.79 -24.99 7.55
CA PHE A 67 10.50 -24.36 7.26
C PHE A 67 9.71 -25.11 6.18
N GLY A 68 10.32 -26.14 5.58
CA GLY A 68 9.74 -26.94 4.52
C GLY A 68 10.07 -26.41 3.12
N THR A 69 9.72 -27.20 2.12
CA THR A 69 10.03 -26.90 0.71
C THR A 69 9.20 -25.75 0.13
N ASP A 70 8.02 -25.46 0.70
CA ASP A 70 7.15 -24.36 0.30
C ASP A 70 7.21 -23.22 1.33
N LEU A 71 8.23 -22.37 1.20
CA LEU A 71 8.43 -21.21 2.07
C LEU A 71 7.29 -20.18 1.96
N GLN A 72 6.60 -20.11 0.81
CA GLN A 72 5.47 -19.21 0.64
C GLN A 72 4.29 -19.67 1.50
N ALA A 73 3.96 -20.97 1.47
CA ALA A 73 2.91 -21.55 2.30
C ALA A 73 3.22 -21.37 3.80
N TYR A 74 4.48 -21.56 4.20
CA TYR A 74 4.93 -21.29 5.57
C TYR A 74 4.69 -19.82 5.97
N CYS A 75 5.08 -18.87 5.11
CA CYS A 75 4.81 -17.46 5.39
C CYS A 75 3.32 -17.16 5.52
N ASP A 76 2.49 -17.72 4.64
CA ASP A 76 1.03 -17.55 4.68
C ASP A 76 0.41 -18.10 5.98
N GLU A 77 0.88 -19.27 6.45
CA GLU A 77 0.42 -19.88 7.69
C GLU A 77 0.72 -18.98 8.89
N ILE A 78 1.96 -18.52 9.02
CA ILE A 78 2.37 -17.68 10.14
C ILE A 78 1.66 -16.32 10.12
N ILE A 79 1.55 -15.69 8.94
CA ILE A 79 0.81 -14.44 8.79
C ILE A 79 -0.65 -14.62 9.22
N THR A 80 -1.25 -15.78 8.92
CA THR A 80 -2.65 -16.09 9.27
C THR A 80 -2.81 -16.41 10.76
N ALA A 81 -1.78 -16.97 11.39
CA ALA A 81 -1.75 -17.26 12.82
C ALA A 81 -1.61 -16.00 13.69
N LEU A 82 -1.09 -14.90 13.14
CA LEU A 82 -0.98 -13.63 13.87
C LEU A 82 -2.34 -13.05 14.26
N PRO A 83 -2.41 -12.27 15.36
CA PRO A 83 -3.65 -11.66 15.83
C PRO A 83 -4.33 -10.85 14.73
N LYS A 84 -5.59 -11.18 14.42
CA LYS A 84 -6.34 -10.50 13.37
C LYS A 84 -6.48 -9.02 13.68
N GLN A 85 -6.06 -8.19 12.74
CA GLN A 85 -6.27 -6.74 12.81
C GLN A 85 -7.77 -6.41 12.92
N ASN A 86 -8.07 -5.39 13.73
CA ASN A 86 -9.41 -4.83 13.77
C ASN A 86 -9.73 -4.10 12.45
N ILE A 87 -11.03 -3.85 12.19
CA ILE A 87 -11.47 -3.20 10.95
C ILE A 87 -10.80 -1.83 10.77
N TRP A 88 -10.60 -1.08 11.87
CA TRP A 88 -9.96 0.23 11.86
C TRP A 88 -8.52 0.20 11.38
N GLN A 89 -7.74 -0.81 11.77
CA GLN A 89 -6.36 -1.03 11.32
C GLN A 89 -6.33 -1.42 9.83
N LYS A 90 -7.26 -2.27 9.39
CA LYS A 90 -7.35 -2.68 7.98
C LYS A 90 -7.67 -1.52 7.04
N ILE A 91 -8.55 -0.61 7.46
CA ILE A 91 -8.92 0.56 6.66
C ILE A 91 -7.96 1.73 6.83
N ALA A 92 -7.11 1.73 7.87
CA ALA A 92 -6.21 2.84 8.15
C ALA A 92 -5.30 3.15 6.96
N THR A 93 -4.67 2.14 6.36
CA THR A 93 -3.76 2.31 5.21
C THR A 93 -4.43 2.94 3.98
N PRO A 94 -5.53 2.37 3.43
CA PRO A 94 -6.20 3.01 2.28
C PRO A 94 -6.85 4.36 2.63
N ALA A 95 -7.35 4.55 3.86
CA ALA A 95 -7.93 5.83 4.29
C ALA A 95 -6.86 6.92 4.43
N PHE A 96 -5.69 6.57 4.97
CA PHE A 96 -4.51 7.42 5.04
C PHE A 96 -4.09 7.88 3.63
N MET A 97 -3.91 6.94 2.70
CA MET A 97 -3.50 7.23 1.31
C MET A 97 -4.54 8.13 0.61
N SER A 98 -5.82 7.77 0.71
CA SER A 98 -6.92 8.53 0.09
C SER A 98 -7.02 9.95 0.65
N SER A 99 -6.89 10.11 1.97
CA SER A 99 -6.94 11.43 2.63
C SER A 99 -5.77 12.29 2.19
N TYR A 100 -4.57 11.72 2.06
CA TYR A 100 -3.40 12.46 1.60
C TYR A 100 -3.54 12.92 0.14
N LEU A 101 -4.03 12.03 -0.75
CA LEU A 101 -4.31 12.37 -2.15
C LEU A 101 -5.35 13.49 -2.27
N LEU A 102 -6.42 13.42 -1.50
CA LEU A 102 -7.46 14.47 -1.47
C LEU A 102 -6.88 15.79 -0.95
N ALA A 103 -6.05 15.76 0.10
CA ALA A 103 -5.40 16.96 0.62
C ALA A 103 -4.55 17.65 -0.45
N ILE A 104 -3.73 16.89 -1.18
CA ILE A 104 -2.92 17.41 -2.30
C ILE A 104 -3.82 17.95 -3.40
N PHE A 105 -4.84 17.20 -3.81
CA PHE A 105 -5.77 17.60 -4.86
C PHE A 105 -6.42 18.95 -4.54
N PHE A 106 -6.98 19.09 -3.33
CA PHE A 106 -7.62 20.33 -2.91
C PHE A 106 -6.63 21.47 -2.72
N ALA A 107 -5.43 21.20 -2.20
CA ALA A 107 -4.38 22.22 -2.03
C ALA A 107 -3.95 22.81 -3.38
N ILE A 108 -3.62 21.95 -4.36
CA ILE A 108 -3.18 22.39 -5.69
C ILE A 108 -4.30 23.15 -6.39
N ASN A 109 -5.53 22.62 -6.43
CA ASN A 109 -6.62 23.29 -7.13
C ASN A 109 -6.99 24.63 -6.47
N SER A 110 -6.91 24.73 -5.14
CA SER A 110 -7.17 25.99 -4.44
C SER A 110 -6.07 27.01 -4.69
N LEU A 111 -4.81 26.58 -4.69
CA LEU A 111 -3.66 27.43 -5.01
C LEU A 111 -3.77 27.97 -6.44
N VAL A 112 -4.09 27.10 -7.40
CA VAL A 112 -4.36 27.47 -8.79
C VAL A 112 -5.50 28.50 -8.84
N ALA A 113 -6.57 28.29 -8.08
CA ALA A 113 -7.73 29.17 -8.11
C ALA A 113 -7.50 30.53 -7.40
N PHE A 114 -6.49 30.62 -6.53
CA PHE A 114 -6.04 31.90 -5.99
C PHE A 114 -5.09 32.63 -6.94
N ILE A 115 -4.18 31.91 -7.61
CA ILE A 115 -3.08 32.53 -8.36
C ILE A 115 -3.46 32.83 -9.81
N LEU A 116 -4.03 31.87 -10.54
CA LEU A 116 -4.25 32.03 -11.99
C LEU A 116 -5.20 33.18 -12.39
N PRO A 117 -6.22 33.56 -11.59
CA PRO A 117 -7.04 34.73 -11.93
C PRO A 117 -6.26 36.04 -12.03
N PHE A 118 -5.08 36.17 -11.43
CA PHE A 118 -4.22 37.35 -11.58
C PHE A 118 -3.54 37.42 -12.96
N PHE A 119 -3.48 36.32 -13.70
CA PHE A 119 -2.79 36.20 -14.98
C PHE A 119 -3.75 35.85 -16.14
N SER A 120 -5.01 35.58 -15.86
CA SER A 120 -5.99 35.18 -16.87
C SER A 120 -7.42 35.56 -16.49
N ASP A 121 -8.14 36.14 -17.46
CA ASP A 121 -9.56 36.51 -17.32
C ASP A 121 -10.53 35.33 -17.43
N ASN A 122 -10.02 34.11 -17.59
CA ASN A 122 -10.87 32.93 -17.69
C ASN A 122 -11.53 32.63 -16.33
N LYS A 123 -12.85 32.86 -16.25
CA LYS A 123 -13.66 32.63 -15.04
C LYS A 123 -13.55 31.23 -14.45
N ARG A 124 -13.15 30.22 -15.24
CA ARG A 124 -12.92 28.85 -14.74
C ARG A 124 -11.83 28.79 -13.67
N PHE A 125 -10.83 29.65 -13.76
CA PHE A 125 -9.72 29.72 -12.81
C PHE A 125 -10.11 30.37 -11.48
N GLN A 126 -11.28 30.99 -11.36
CA GLN A 126 -11.71 31.60 -10.09
C GLN A 126 -12.29 30.58 -9.10
N PHE A 127 -12.47 29.33 -9.54
CA PHE A 127 -13.12 28.28 -8.77
C PHE A 127 -12.32 26.98 -8.79
N VAL A 128 -12.42 26.24 -7.70
CA VAL A 128 -11.96 24.86 -7.60
C VAL A 128 -12.99 23.98 -8.31
N GLN A 129 -12.63 23.45 -9.47
CA GLN A 129 -13.47 22.58 -10.28
C GLN A 129 -13.37 21.14 -9.79
N ILE A 130 -14.50 20.54 -9.39
CA ILE A 130 -14.53 19.17 -8.87
C ILE A 130 -15.49 18.34 -9.69
N ASN A 131 -15.01 17.18 -10.12
CA ASN A 131 -15.85 16.11 -10.59
C ASN A 131 -15.66 14.92 -9.64
N PHE A 132 -16.69 14.62 -8.83
CA PHE A 132 -16.60 13.58 -7.81
C PHE A 132 -16.33 12.19 -8.40
N ILE A 133 -16.87 11.89 -9.60
CA ILE A 133 -16.59 10.64 -10.30
C ILE A 133 -15.11 10.57 -10.69
N TYR A 134 -14.56 11.65 -11.24
CA TYR A 134 -13.15 11.68 -11.65
C TYR A 134 -12.22 11.45 -10.45
N VAL A 135 -12.47 12.15 -9.35
CA VAL A 135 -11.71 11.98 -8.11
C VAL A 135 -11.83 10.54 -7.57
N PHE A 136 -13.05 9.98 -7.56
CA PHE A 136 -13.30 8.61 -7.13
C PHE A 136 -12.57 7.58 -7.99
N VAL A 137 -12.65 7.71 -9.33
CA VAL A 137 -11.96 6.82 -10.28
C VAL A 137 -10.45 6.90 -10.10
N ILE A 138 -9.87 8.09 -9.92
CA ILE A 138 -8.44 8.25 -9.66
C ILE A 138 -8.03 7.54 -8.37
N ILE A 139 -8.77 7.73 -7.28
CA ILE A 139 -8.45 7.11 -6.00
C ILE A 139 -8.44 5.58 -6.15
N ILE A 140 -9.48 5.00 -6.77
CA ILE A 140 -9.52 3.55 -7.01
C ILE A 140 -8.36 3.12 -7.91
N ALA A 141 -8.10 3.83 -9.01
CA ALA A 141 -7.03 3.50 -9.94
C ALA A 141 -5.65 3.47 -9.25
N ILE A 142 -5.37 4.44 -8.37
CA ILE A 142 -4.12 4.46 -7.61
C ILE A 142 -4.03 3.27 -6.65
N HIS A 143 -5.11 2.94 -5.93
CA HIS A 143 -5.10 1.77 -5.04
C HIS A 143 -4.90 0.46 -5.81
N LEU A 144 -5.54 0.32 -6.98
CA LEU A 144 -5.33 -0.82 -7.86
C LEU A 144 -3.90 -0.88 -8.39
N ALA A 145 -3.31 0.25 -8.77
CA ALA A 145 -1.92 0.29 -9.23
C ALA A 145 -0.94 -0.14 -8.13
N ILE A 146 -1.13 0.33 -6.89
CA ILE A 146 -0.30 -0.09 -5.75
C ILE A 146 -0.44 -1.59 -5.50
N ARG A 147 -1.67 -2.12 -5.48
CA ARG A 147 -1.90 -3.57 -5.32
C ARG A 147 -1.27 -4.37 -6.46
N PHE A 148 -1.37 -3.88 -7.69
CA PHE A 148 -0.74 -4.51 -8.85
C PHE A 148 0.77 -4.63 -8.65
N VAL A 149 1.44 -3.56 -8.19
CA VAL A 149 2.88 -3.59 -7.91
C VAL A 149 3.21 -4.61 -6.82
N PHE A 150 2.46 -4.65 -5.72
CA PHE A 150 2.71 -5.62 -4.65
C PHE A 150 2.48 -7.08 -5.09
N ASP A 151 1.41 -7.36 -5.82
CA ASP A 151 1.13 -8.69 -6.36
C ASP A 151 2.18 -9.09 -7.41
N PHE A 152 2.69 -8.11 -8.17
CA PHE A 152 3.76 -8.33 -9.13
C PHE A 152 5.05 -8.72 -8.42
N ILE A 153 5.48 -7.96 -7.40
CA ILE A 153 6.67 -8.25 -6.59
C ILE A 153 6.53 -9.63 -5.94
N LYS A 154 5.39 -9.93 -5.28
CA LYS A 154 5.16 -11.23 -4.64
C LYS A 154 5.27 -12.40 -5.61
N GLY A 155 4.85 -12.19 -6.86
CA GLY A 155 4.95 -13.22 -7.89
C GLY A 155 6.37 -13.52 -8.36
N ASP A 156 7.33 -12.64 -8.10
CA ASP A 156 8.76 -12.84 -8.42
C ASP A 156 9.55 -13.48 -7.26
N LEU A 157 8.95 -13.58 -6.07
CA LEU A 157 9.56 -14.22 -4.91
C LEU A 157 9.53 -15.75 -5.03
N PHE A 158 10.39 -16.42 -4.26
CA PHE A 158 10.46 -17.88 -4.11
C PHE A 158 10.73 -18.61 -5.44
N ASN A 159 11.47 -17.98 -6.35
CA ASN A 159 11.76 -18.50 -7.69
C ASN A 159 10.50 -18.95 -8.46
N ASN A 160 9.36 -18.30 -8.23
CA ASN A 160 8.10 -18.72 -8.80
C ASN A 160 8.05 -18.39 -10.31
N HIS A 161 8.18 -19.41 -11.17
CA HIS A 161 8.22 -19.26 -12.63
C HIS A 161 6.84 -19.02 -13.29
N MET A 162 5.93 -18.32 -12.61
CA MET A 162 4.64 -17.97 -13.21
C MET A 162 4.84 -16.89 -14.28
N GLY A 163 4.63 -17.25 -15.54
CA GLY A 163 4.77 -16.31 -16.66
C GLY A 163 3.90 -15.06 -16.49
N ASN A 164 4.47 -13.90 -16.85
CA ASN A 164 3.91 -12.56 -16.58
C ASN A 164 2.44 -12.41 -17.05
N TRP A 165 2.08 -13.02 -18.19
CA TRP A 165 0.71 -13.03 -18.70
C TRP A 165 -0.29 -13.68 -17.74
N LYS A 166 0.05 -14.83 -17.13
CA LYS A 166 -0.82 -15.50 -16.14
C LYS A 166 -0.99 -14.65 -14.88
N ARG A 167 0.05 -13.92 -14.49
CA ARG A 167 0.01 -12.99 -13.34
C ARG A 167 -0.95 -11.83 -13.60
N ILE A 168 -0.83 -11.21 -14.78
CA ILE A 168 -1.71 -10.10 -15.20
C ILE A 168 -3.16 -10.56 -15.31
N THR A 169 -3.44 -11.71 -15.94
CA THR A 169 -4.82 -12.20 -16.08
C THR A 169 -5.44 -12.57 -14.74
N ARG A 170 -4.67 -13.18 -13.83
CA ARG A 170 -5.11 -13.45 -12.44
C ARG A 170 -5.46 -12.15 -11.72
N PHE A 171 -4.62 -11.13 -11.82
CA PHE A 171 -4.87 -9.82 -11.20
C PHE A 171 -6.15 -9.17 -11.73
N ILE A 172 -6.31 -9.12 -13.06
CA ILE A 172 -7.50 -8.55 -13.70
C ILE A 172 -8.76 -9.30 -13.26
N TYR A 173 -8.72 -10.63 -13.21
CA TYR A 173 -9.84 -11.43 -12.75
C TYR A 173 -10.21 -11.14 -11.30
N GLN A 174 -9.22 -11.11 -10.40
CA GLN A 174 -9.42 -10.82 -8.97
C GLN A 174 -9.95 -9.41 -8.71
N GLN A 175 -9.49 -8.41 -9.47
CA GLN A 175 -9.91 -7.01 -9.30
C GLN A 175 -11.05 -6.60 -10.24
N SER A 176 -11.64 -7.54 -10.98
CA SER A 176 -12.73 -7.27 -11.94
C SER A 176 -13.91 -6.46 -11.37
N PRO A 177 -14.34 -6.62 -10.10
CA PRO A 177 -15.41 -5.79 -9.55
C PRO A 177 -15.06 -4.29 -9.55
N TRP A 178 -13.81 -3.95 -9.29
CA TRP A 178 -13.35 -2.55 -9.27
C TRP A 178 -13.27 -1.96 -10.67
N PHE A 179 -12.83 -2.74 -11.66
CA PHE A 179 -12.84 -2.31 -13.06
C PHE A 179 -14.26 -2.08 -13.57
N ILE A 180 -15.20 -2.98 -13.25
CA ILE A 180 -16.61 -2.81 -13.58
C ILE A 180 -17.17 -1.55 -12.93
N LEU A 181 -16.85 -1.30 -11.65
CA LEU A 181 -17.27 -0.09 -10.94
C LEU A 181 -16.73 1.20 -11.58
N ILE A 182 -15.46 1.21 -12.01
CA ILE A 182 -14.88 2.33 -12.75
C ILE A 182 -15.64 2.56 -14.05
N VAL A 183 -15.86 1.52 -14.85
CA VAL A 183 -16.58 1.62 -16.14
C VAL A 183 -17.99 2.17 -15.94
N ILE A 184 -18.74 1.63 -14.98
CA ILE A 184 -20.08 2.13 -14.63
C ILE A 184 -20.01 3.60 -14.24
N SER A 185 -19.04 3.99 -13.41
CA SER A 185 -18.87 5.38 -12.96
C SER A 185 -18.63 6.32 -14.14
N LEU A 186 -17.84 5.92 -15.14
CA LEU A 186 -17.53 6.76 -16.30
C LEU A 186 -18.77 7.09 -17.15
N PHE A 187 -19.80 6.23 -17.21
CA PHE A 187 -21.06 6.56 -17.90
C PHE A 187 -21.80 7.77 -17.31
N PHE A 188 -21.52 8.13 -16.06
CA PHE A 188 -22.17 9.25 -15.38
C PHE A 188 -21.30 10.52 -15.38
N ILE A 189 -20.09 10.50 -15.92
CA ILE A 189 -19.10 11.59 -15.76
C ILE A 189 -19.57 12.96 -16.30
N ASP A 190 -20.42 12.96 -17.32
CA ASP A 190 -20.94 14.17 -17.96
C ASP A 190 -22.25 14.68 -17.37
N ARG A 191 -22.79 14.00 -16.34
CA ARG A 191 -24.01 14.45 -15.67
C ARG A 191 -23.74 15.76 -14.91
N PRO A 192 -24.62 16.78 -15.05
CA PRO A 192 -24.40 18.11 -14.48
C PRO A 192 -24.34 18.10 -12.95
N PHE A 193 -25.03 17.17 -12.29
CA PHE A 193 -25.09 17.03 -10.82
C PHE A 193 -23.77 16.60 -10.17
N ILE A 194 -22.72 16.35 -10.95
CA ILE A 194 -21.44 15.77 -10.49
C ILE A 194 -20.30 16.79 -10.59
N LYS A 195 -20.50 17.87 -11.34
CA LYS A 195 -19.55 18.96 -11.53
C LYS A 195 -19.90 20.10 -10.57
N TYR A 196 -19.02 20.38 -9.62
CA TYR A 196 -19.19 21.46 -8.64
C TYR A 196 -18.05 22.47 -8.74
N GLN A 197 -18.40 23.73 -8.53
CA GLN A 197 -17.46 24.84 -8.42
C GLN A 197 -17.42 25.28 -6.98
N LEU A 198 -16.31 25.03 -6.31
CA LEU A 198 -16.11 25.49 -4.95
C LEU A 198 -15.31 26.79 -4.96
N SER A 199 -15.62 27.65 -3.98
CA SER A 199 -14.76 28.79 -3.64
C SER A 199 -13.36 28.28 -3.26
N PRO A 200 -12.27 28.99 -3.64
CA PRO A 200 -10.91 28.65 -3.25
C PRO A 200 -10.72 28.52 -1.73
N TRP A 201 -11.49 29.28 -0.94
CA TRP A 201 -11.51 29.20 0.51
C TRP A 201 -12.06 27.86 1.03
N ILE A 202 -13.15 27.38 0.42
CA ILE A 202 -13.74 26.07 0.75
C ILE A 202 -12.78 24.96 0.35
N GLY A 203 -12.16 25.07 -0.84
CA GLY A 203 -11.14 24.11 -1.28
C GLY A 203 -9.96 24.04 -0.31
N SER A 204 -9.49 25.19 0.19
CA SER A 204 -8.39 25.25 1.16
C SER A 204 -8.76 24.64 2.51
N LEU A 205 -9.99 24.87 2.98
CA LEU A 205 -10.51 24.24 4.19
C LEU A 205 -10.58 22.71 4.03
N LEU A 206 -11.03 22.22 2.88
CA LEU A 206 -11.03 20.79 2.57
C LEU A 206 -9.62 20.22 2.55
N ALA A 207 -8.65 20.92 1.97
CA ALA A 207 -7.25 20.50 1.98
C ALA A 207 -6.72 20.31 3.41
N ILE A 208 -6.96 21.28 4.30
CA ILE A 208 -6.56 21.20 5.71
C ILE A 208 -7.29 20.05 6.43
N THR A 209 -8.59 19.88 6.15
CA THR A 209 -9.41 18.83 6.76
C THR A 209 -8.91 17.43 6.36
N PHE A 210 -8.67 17.20 5.07
CA PHE A 210 -8.10 15.93 4.60
C PHE A 210 -6.67 15.73 5.07
N TYR A 211 -5.87 16.78 5.23
CA TYR A 211 -4.55 16.68 5.85
C TYR A 211 -4.63 16.28 7.33
N PHE A 212 -5.63 16.77 8.07
CA PHE A 212 -5.87 16.35 9.43
C PHE A 212 -6.31 14.88 9.51
N PHE A 213 -7.22 14.44 8.63
CA PHE A 213 -7.57 13.03 8.52
C PHE A 213 -6.38 12.15 8.13
N TYR A 214 -5.53 12.62 7.21
CA TYR A 214 -4.24 12.00 6.90
C TYR A 214 -3.45 11.74 8.19
N LYS A 215 -3.27 12.75 9.06
CA LYS A 215 -2.54 12.59 10.32
C LYS A 215 -3.21 11.61 11.29
N ILE A 216 -4.54 11.64 11.38
CA ILE A 216 -5.28 10.71 12.25
C ILE A 216 -5.07 9.27 11.79
N PHE A 217 -5.30 9.01 10.50
CA PHE A 217 -5.15 7.66 9.95
C PHE A 217 -3.68 7.24 9.97
N TYR A 218 -2.74 8.13 9.66
CA TYR A 218 -1.31 7.83 9.70
C TYR A 218 -0.85 7.34 11.09
N ARG A 219 -1.36 7.91 12.19
CA ARG A 219 -1.09 7.41 13.55
C ARG A 219 -1.68 6.03 13.84
N ARG A 220 -2.68 5.62 13.07
CA ARG A 220 -3.36 4.31 13.14
C ARG A 220 -2.82 3.34 12.09
N VAL A 221 -2.07 3.83 11.11
CA VAL A 221 -1.34 2.98 10.18
C VAL A 221 -0.17 2.43 10.97
N ASN A 222 -0.07 1.11 10.95
CA ASN A 222 0.93 0.39 11.69
C ASN A 222 2.26 0.35 10.89
N PHE A 223 2.89 1.51 10.74
CA PHE A 223 4.35 1.58 10.61
C PHE A 223 4.90 1.42 12.02
#